data_AF-A0A5C6DDD8-F1
#
_entry.id   AF-A0A5C6DDD8-F1
#
_cell.length_a   1.000
_cell.length_b   1.000
_cell.length_c   1.000
_cell.angle_alpha   90.00
_cell.angle_beta   90.00
_cell.angle_gamma   90.00
#
_symmetry.space_group_name_H-M   'P 1'
#
loop_
_entity.id
_entity.type
_entity.pdbx_description
1 polymer ?
#
loop_
_entity_poly.entity_id
_entity_poly.type
_entity_poly.pdbx_seq_one_letter_code
_entity_poly.pdbx_strand_id
1 'polypeptide(L)'
;MASETQQSTKRTYFLIFSTLIVLFVLWIPFTIGRVLTGHAPWGPRIGGKLPNGTEVYFQARPGGFETDDRLTVVAPNMAPKYYWVDRVHGGFEHVVLKYNKTGSQLWVESDGKVGASIDLTTSDFRAELDPQHKWAEYGTGTTLDSGNTSSLISLLRPW
;
A
#
# COMPACT_ATOMS: atom_id res chain seq x y z
N MET A 1 36.89 -12.74 46.05
CA MET A 1 37.03 -12.60 44.59
C MET A 1 35.96 -13.36 43.80
N ALA A 2 35.86 -14.70 43.84
CA ALA A 2 34.85 -15.42 43.05
C ALA A 2 33.37 -15.10 43.40
N SER A 3 33.07 -14.80 44.67
CA SER A 3 31.72 -14.46 45.14
C SER A 3 31.25 -13.07 44.68
N GLU A 4 32.16 -12.10 44.63
CA GLU A 4 31.86 -10.72 44.20
C GLU A 4 31.59 -10.66 42.69
N THR A 5 32.34 -11.44 41.90
CA THR A 5 32.10 -11.55 40.46
C THR A 5 30.73 -12.15 40.19
N GLN A 6 30.35 -13.22 40.90
CA GLN A 6 29.05 -13.89 40.73
C GLN A 6 27.86 -13.00 41.15
N GLN A 7 28.04 -12.16 42.18
CA GLN A 7 27.02 -11.20 42.63
C GLN A 7 26.85 -10.02 41.65
N SER A 8 27.96 -9.55 41.07
CA SER A 8 27.95 -8.52 40.02
C SER A 8 27.22 -8.99 38.77
N THR A 9 27.49 -10.22 38.29
CA THR A 9 26.84 -10.77 37.09
C THR A 9 25.33 -10.92 37.27
N LYS A 10 24.86 -11.41 38.43
CA LYS A 10 23.42 -11.51 38.74
C LYS A 10 22.72 -10.15 38.71
N ARG A 11 23.37 -9.11 39.25
CA ARG A 11 22.84 -7.74 39.24
C ARG A 11 22.77 -7.18 37.82
N THR A 12 23.77 -7.44 36.99
CA THR A 12 23.77 -7.04 35.57
C THR A 12 22.66 -7.73 34.79
N TYR A 13 22.47 -9.04 34.95
CA TYR A 13 21.35 -9.75 34.31
C TYR A 13 20.00 -9.23 34.77
N PHE A 14 19.83 -8.97 36.06
CA PHE A 14 18.61 -8.37 36.60
C PHE A 14 18.32 -7.00 35.98
N LEU A 15 19.34 -6.15 35.84
CA LEU A 15 19.20 -4.84 35.20
C LEU A 15 18.82 -4.96 33.72
N ILE A 16 19.52 -5.79 32.94
CA ILE A 16 19.21 -6.01 31.52
C ILE A 16 17.78 -6.52 31.35
N PHE A 17 17.38 -7.51 32.14
CA PHE A 17 16.03 -8.08 32.09
C PHE A 17 14.96 -7.05 32.46
N SER A 18 15.21 -6.24 33.49
CA SER A 18 14.31 -5.16 33.90
C SER A 18 14.18 -4.10 32.80
N THR A 19 15.29 -3.72 32.16
CA THR A 19 15.28 -2.76 31.04
C THR A 19 14.51 -3.32 29.84
N LEU A 20 14.67 -4.61 29.51
CA LEU A 20 13.92 -5.24 28.43
C LEU A 20 12.41 -5.28 28.72
N ILE A 21 12.00 -5.57 29.96
CA ILE A 21 10.60 -5.51 30.37
C ILE A 21 10.05 -4.09 30.20
N VAL A 22 10.74 -3.08 30.71
CA VAL A 22 10.30 -1.68 30.59
C VAL A 22 10.17 -1.27 29.12
N LEU A 23 11.14 -1.65 28.28
CA LEU A 23 11.08 -1.42 26.83
C LEU A 23 9.85 -2.10 26.22
N PHE A 24 9.57 -3.35 26.56
CA PHE A 24 8.39 -4.09 26.08
C PHE A 24 7.08 -3.44 26.53
N VAL A 25 6.97 -3.09 27.83
CA VAL A 25 5.77 -2.47 28.41
C VAL A 25 5.51 -1.09 27.81
N LEU A 26 6.54 -0.33 27.41
CA LEU A 26 6.37 0.94 26.71
C LEU A 26 6.06 0.76 25.22
N TRP A 27 6.62 -0.28 24.58
CA TRP A 27 6.35 -0.58 23.18
C TRP A 27 4.93 -1.08 22.94
N ILE A 28 4.37 -1.91 23.83
CA ILE A 28 3.04 -2.51 23.65
C ILE A 28 1.94 -1.43 23.48
N PRO A 29 1.78 -0.42 24.36
CA PRO A 29 0.80 0.65 24.18
C PRO A 29 1.04 1.52 22.95
N PHE A 30 2.31 1.77 22.58
CA PHE A 30 2.64 2.50 21.36
C PHE A 30 2.22 1.70 20.11
N THR A 31 2.47 0.39 20.11
CA THR A 31 2.11 -0.51 19.02
C THR A 31 0.58 -0.65 18.93
N ILE A 32 -0.09 -0.88 20.06
CA ILE A 32 -1.55 -0.91 20.18
C ILE A 32 -2.16 0.43 19.75
N GLY A 33 -1.62 1.56 20.21
CA GLY A 33 -2.09 2.89 19.81
C GLY A 33 -1.98 3.11 18.30
N ARG A 34 -0.86 2.70 17.69
CA ARG A 34 -0.73 2.77 16.21
C ARG A 34 -1.68 1.80 15.51
N VAL A 35 -2.02 0.65 16.10
CA VAL A 35 -2.98 -0.32 15.53
C VAL A 35 -4.40 0.24 15.61
N LEU A 36 -4.79 0.82 16.75
CA LEU A 36 -6.14 1.31 17.01
C LEU A 36 -6.45 2.69 16.42
N THR A 37 -5.45 3.54 16.20
CA THR A 37 -5.68 4.96 15.81
C THR A 37 -5.03 5.37 14.48
N GLY A 38 -4.15 4.54 13.92
CA GLY A 38 -3.38 4.89 12.73
C GLY A 38 -3.92 4.20 11.49
N HIS A 39 -4.20 4.99 10.44
CA HIS A 39 -4.31 4.44 9.08
C HIS A 39 -3.02 3.65 8.80
N ALA A 40 -3.14 2.43 8.27
CA ALA A 40 -1.96 1.65 7.95
C ALA A 40 -1.07 2.42 6.96
N PRO A 41 0.26 2.20 6.97
CA PRO A 41 1.10 2.75 5.93
C PRO A 41 0.62 2.26 4.56
N TRP A 42 0.78 3.11 3.55
CA TRP A 42 0.57 2.69 2.17
C TRP A 42 1.47 1.51 1.83
N GLY A 43 0.89 0.54 1.12
CA GLY A 43 1.60 -0.57 0.51
C GLY A 43 2.62 -0.14 -0.54
N PRO A 44 3.29 -1.12 -1.18
CA PRO A 44 4.23 -0.85 -2.25
C PRO A 44 3.59 0.00 -3.36
N ARG A 45 4.42 0.82 -4.01
CA ARG A 45 4.03 1.56 -5.20
C ARG A 45 4.15 0.62 -6.40
N ILE A 46 3.02 0.27 -7.00
CA ILE A 46 2.98 -0.60 -8.17
C ILE A 46 2.73 0.30 -9.39
N GLY A 47 3.76 0.54 -10.17
CA GLY A 47 3.67 1.43 -11.33
C GLY A 47 5.02 1.99 -11.77
N GLY A 48 4.97 3.03 -12.59
CA GLY A 48 6.16 3.60 -13.22
C GLY A 48 5.86 4.84 -14.04
N LYS A 49 6.77 5.17 -14.96
CA LYS A 49 6.62 6.30 -15.87
C LYS A 49 6.07 5.85 -17.22
N LEU A 50 5.07 6.57 -17.69
CA LEU A 50 4.52 6.46 -19.03
C LEU A 50 5.47 7.10 -20.06
N PRO A 51 5.30 6.80 -21.38
CA PRO A 51 6.15 7.38 -22.42
C PRO A 51 6.17 8.91 -22.47
N ASN A 52 5.11 9.56 -22.01
CA ASN A 52 5.01 11.02 -21.93
C ASN A 52 5.65 11.61 -20.66
N GLY A 53 6.31 10.80 -19.83
CA GLY A 53 6.95 11.20 -18.58
C GLY A 53 6.03 11.28 -17.36
N THR A 54 4.73 11.05 -17.53
CA THR A 54 3.76 10.99 -16.42
C THR A 54 4.06 9.78 -15.55
N GLU A 55 4.21 9.96 -14.25
CA GLU A 55 4.36 8.86 -13.30
C GLU A 55 2.98 8.41 -12.82
N VAL A 56 2.73 7.11 -12.85
CA VAL A 56 1.47 6.51 -12.42
C VAL A 56 1.76 5.31 -11.55
N TYR A 57 1.07 5.21 -10.43
CA TYR A 57 1.22 4.08 -9.52
C TYR A 57 -0.02 3.82 -8.69
N PHE A 58 -0.27 2.55 -8.43
CA PHE A 58 -1.30 2.06 -7.53
C PHE A 58 -0.71 1.84 -6.13
N GLN A 59 -1.52 2.11 -5.09
CA GLN A 59 -1.24 1.70 -3.71
C GLN A 59 -2.54 1.33 -3.00
N ALA A 60 -2.46 0.30 -2.16
CA ALA A 60 -3.49 -0.05 -1.19
C ALA A 60 -3.02 0.23 0.23
N ARG A 61 -3.94 0.40 1.17
CA ARG A 61 -3.66 0.28 2.61
C ARG A 61 -4.89 -0.20 3.38
N PRO A 62 -4.71 -0.94 4.48
CA PRO A 62 -5.80 -1.15 5.44
C PRO A 62 -6.25 0.16 6.12
N GLY A 63 -7.56 0.38 6.14
CA GLY A 63 -8.28 1.48 6.77
C GLY A 63 -9.33 0.97 7.76
N GLY A 64 -8.89 0.32 8.85
CA GLY A 64 -9.81 -0.35 9.76
C GLY A 64 -10.30 -1.67 9.17
N PHE A 65 -11.61 -1.81 8.95
CA PHE A 65 -12.22 -3.00 8.34
C PHE A 65 -12.29 -2.95 6.80
N GLU A 66 -11.85 -1.84 6.21
CA GLU A 66 -11.86 -1.60 4.77
C GLU A 66 -10.43 -1.42 4.25
N THR A 67 -10.25 -1.40 2.93
CA THR A 67 -9.00 -1.01 2.29
C THR A 67 -9.18 0.26 1.48
N ASP A 68 -8.25 1.18 1.67
CA ASP A 68 -8.09 2.38 0.88
C ASP A 68 -7.25 2.02 -0.36
N ASP A 69 -7.87 1.95 -1.53
CA ASP A 69 -7.19 1.67 -2.79
C ASP A 69 -7.17 2.92 -3.67
N ARG A 70 -5.98 3.32 -4.12
CA ARG A 70 -5.83 4.52 -4.95
C ARG A 70 -4.89 4.33 -6.12
N LEU A 71 -5.25 4.98 -7.22
CA LEU A 71 -4.39 5.28 -8.35
C LEU A 71 -3.88 6.71 -8.21
N THR A 72 -2.57 6.90 -8.27
CA THR A 72 -1.94 8.22 -8.27
C THR A 72 -1.38 8.52 -9.64
N VAL A 73 -1.65 9.72 -10.14
CA VAL A 73 -1.13 10.23 -11.42
C VAL A 73 -0.36 11.52 -11.16
N VAL A 74 0.90 11.57 -11.59
CA VAL A 74 1.80 12.72 -11.44
C VAL A 74 2.28 13.15 -12.82
N ALA A 75 1.62 14.15 -13.38
CA ALA A 75 2.07 14.76 -14.62
C ALA A 75 3.39 15.54 -14.40
N PRO A 76 4.23 15.72 -15.44
CA PRO A 76 5.49 16.45 -15.31
C PRO A 76 5.29 17.84 -14.69
N ASN A 77 6.04 18.14 -13.63
CA ASN A 77 6.01 19.41 -12.90
C ASN A 77 4.66 19.77 -12.26
N MET A 78 3.78 18.79 -12.07
CA MET A 78 2.46 18.98 -11.44
C MET A 78 2.39 18.25 -10.11
N ALA A 79 1.51 18.72 -9.22
CA ALA A 79 1.20 18.00 -7.99
C ALA A 79 0.50 16.65 -8.31
N PRO A 80 0.65 15.63 -7.45
CA PRO A 80 -0.05 14.36 -7.60
C PRO A 80 -1.57 14.54 -7.58
N LYS A 81 -2.26 13.85 -8.49
CA LYS A 81 -3.71 13.65 -8.46
C LYS A 81 -4.03 12.25 -7.97
N TYR A 82 -5.01 12.14 -7.07
CA TYR A 82 -5.41 10.88 -6.45
C TYR A 82 -6.81 10.47 -6.94
N TYR A 83 -6.94 9.21 -7.33
CA TYR A 83 -8.19 8.60 -7.77
C TYR A 83 -8.45 7.36 -6.93
N TRP A 84 -9.59 7.32 -6.25
CA TRP A 84 -9.97 6.22 -5.36
C TRP A 84 -10.61 5.09 -6.15
N VAL A 85 -9.98 3.92 -6.14
CA VAL A 85 -10.31 2.76 -6.97
C VAL A 85 -11.43 1.94 -6.35
N ASP A 86 -11.35 1.67 -5.06
CA ASP A 86 -12.38 0.97 -4.28
C ASP A 86 -12.89 1.88 -3.13
N ARG A 87 -14.13 1.63 -2.70
CA ARG A 87 -14.80 2.23 -1.54
C ARG A 87 -15.43 1.21 -0.58
N VAL A 88 -15.41 -0.10 -0.85
CA VAL A 88 -16.29 -1.08 -0.16
C VAL A 88 -15.69 -2.48 0.05
N HIS A 89 -14.65 -2.95 -0.66
CA HIS A 89 -14.16 -4.33 -0.56
C HIS A 89 -12.79 -4.47 0.12
N GLY A 90 -12.40 -5.71 0.41
CA GLY A 90 -11.17 -6.08 1.14
C GLY A 90 -9.85 -5.86 0.39
N GLY A 91 -9.88 -5.01 -0.64
CA GLY A 91 -8.73 -4.56 -1.40
C GLY A 91 -8.26 -5.58 -2.42
N PHE A 92 -7.65 -5.08 -3.48
CA PHE A 92 -7.02 -5.97 -4.46
C PHE A 92 -5.79 -6.63 -3.84
N GLU A 93 -5.68 -7.96 -3.83
CA GLU A 93 -4.48 -8.63 -3.30
C GLU A 93 -3.28 -8.44 -4.25
N HIS A 94 -3.54 -8.56 -5.55
CA HIS A 94 -2.57 -8.43 -6.62
C HIS A 94 -3.15 -7.55 -7.73
N VAL A 95 -2.40 -6.54 -8.17
CA VAL A 95 -2.82 -5.67 -9.26
C VAL A 95 -1.84 -5.71 -10.43
N VAL A 96 -2.41 -5.52 -11.62
CA VAL A 96 -1.68 -5.28 -12.86
C VAL A 96 -2.09 -3.90 -13.36
N LEU A 97 -1.15 -2.97 -13.40
CA LEU A 97 -1.37 -1.64 -13.94
C LEU A 97 -1.03 -1.66 -15.44
N LYS A 98 -2.00 -1.33 -16.28
CA LYS A 98 -1.89 -1.35 -17.74
C LYS A 98 -2.14 0.00 -18.36
N TYR A 99 -1.59 0.17 -19.55
CA TYR A 99 -1.76 1.36 -20.36
C TYR A 99 -1.88 1.03 -21.85
N ASN A 100 -2.52 1.91 -22.60
CA ASN A 100 -2.56 1.81 -24.06
C ASN A 100 -1.23 2.24 -24.69
N LYS A 101 -1.04 1.99 -26.00
CA LYS A 101 0.22 2.31 -26.70
C LYS A 101 0.67 3.77 -26.59
N THR A 102 -0.27 4.70 -26.44
CA THR A 102 0.01 6.14 -26.33
C THR A 102 0.26 6.61 -24.89
N GLY A 103 -0.02 5.77 -23.89
CA GLY A 103 0.03 6.17 -22.47
C GLY A 103 -1.05 7.17 -22.09
N SER A 104 -2.14 7.28 -22.86
CA SER A 104 -3.26 8.19 -22.57
C SER A 104 -4.39 7.49 -21.83
N GLN A 105 -4.51 6.18 -21.94
CA GLN A 105 -5.53 5.38 -21.27
C GLN A 105 -4.84 4.38 -20.36
N LEU A 106 -5.36 4.26 -19.14
CA LEU A 106 -4.81 3.44 -18.08
C LEU A 106 -5.92 2.65 -17.41
N TRP A 107 -5.59 1.47 -16.93
CA TRP A 107 -6.53 0.69 -16.14
C TRP A 107 -5.78 -0.22 -15.18
N VAL A 108 -6.46 -0.51 -14.07
CA VAL A 108 -6.02 -1.44 -13.03
C VAL A 108 -6.80 -2.73 -13.25
N GLU A 109 -6.08 -3.85 -13.37
CA GLU A 109 -6.67 -5.18 -13.35
C GLU A 109 -6.34 -5.88 -12.03
N SER A 110 -7.30 -6.62 -11.49
CA SER A 110 -7.12 -7.58 -10.40
C SER A 110 -7.99 -8.79 -10.67
N ASP A 111 -7.48 -9.99 -10.38
CA ASP A 111 -8.24 -11.25 -10.50
C ASP A 111 -8.91 -11.46 -11.86
N GLY A 112 -8.25 -10.98 -12.93
CA GLY A 112 -8.75 -11.08 -14.30
C GLY A 112 -9.90 -10.12 -14.65
N LYS A 113 -10.19 -9.13 -13.80
CA LYS A 113 -11.20 -8.09 -14.02
C LYS A 113 -10.58 -6.70 -13.98
N VAL A 114 -11.22 -5.73 -14.63
CA VAL A 114 -10.84 -4.32 -14.55
C VAL A 114 -11.43 -3.72 -13.28
N GLY A 115 -10.57 -3.33 -12.34
CA GLY A 115 -10.94 -2.69 -11.08
C GLY A 115 -11.03 -1.16 -11.18
N ALA A 116 -10.34 -0.52 -12.14
CA ALA A 116 -10.60 0.89 -12.49
C ALA A 116 -10.01 1.22 -13.85
N SER A 117 -10.53 2.29 -14.45
CA SER A 117 -10.02 2.82 -15.71
C SER A 117 -10.03 4.34 -15.74
N ILE A 118 -9.04 4.94 -16.41
CA ILE A 118 -8.94 6.38 -16.62
C ILE A 118 -8.45 6.73 -18.01
N ASP A 119 -9.11 7.71 -18.64
CA ASP A 119 -8.55 8.42 -19.79
C ASP A 119 -7.87 9.71 -19.29
N LEU A 120 -6.55 9.76 -19.37
CA LEU A 120 -5.75 10.92 -18.93
C LEU A 120 -5.99 12.16 -19.79
N THR A 121 -6.49 12.01 -21.01
CA THR A 121 -6.77 13.13 -21.92
C THR A 121 -7.98 13.92 -21.46
N THR A 122 -9.02 13.20 -21.04
CA THR A 122 -10.30 13.78 -20.59
C THR A 122 -10.40 13.87 -19.07
N SER A 123 -9.51 13.19 -18.34
CA SER A 123 -9.62 12.94 -16.90
C SER A 123 -10.89 12.18 -16.49
N ASP A 124 -11.53 11.44 -17.40
CA ASP A 124 -12.67 10.56 -17.08
C ASP A 124 -12.15 9.31 -16.35
N PHE A 125 -12.47 9.19 -15.07
CA PHE A 125 -12.09 8.10 -14.18
C PHE A 125 -13.32 7.28 -13.79
N ARG A 126 -13.18 5.95 -13.80
CA ARG A 126 -14.21 4.97 -13.40
C ARG A 126 -13.63 4.10 -12.29
N ALA A 127 -14.27 4.12 -11.12
CA ALA A 127 -13.92 3.25 -9.99
C ALA A 127 -14.49 1.84 -10.20
N GLU A 128 -14.17 0.88 -9.33
CA GLU A 128 -14.52 -0.54 -9.49
C GLU A 128 -16.01 -0.79 -9.74
N LEU A 129 -16.88 -0.08 -9.01
CA LEU A 129 -18.33 -0.24 -9.10
C LEU A 129 -18.95 0.49 -10.31
N ASP A 130 -18.19 1.32 -11.01
CA ASP A 130 -18.66 2.03 -12.18
C ASP A 130 -18.57 1.14 -13.43
N PRO A 131 -19.47 1.31 -14.42
CA PRO A 131 -19.29 0.73 -15.73
C PRO A 131 -17.94 1.16 -16.32
N GLN A 132 -17.07 0.18 -16.57
CA GLN A 132 -15.73 0.45 -17.06
C GLN A 132 -15.73 0.92 -18.51
N HIS A 133 -14.69 1.64 -18.88
CA HIS A 133 -14.48 1.99 -20.28
C HIS A 133 -14.34 0.72 -21.12
N LYS A 134 -15.02 0.66 -22.27
CA LYS A 134 -14.97 -0.50 -23.17
C LYS A 134 -13.54 -0.85 -23.63
N TRP A 135 -12.68 0.15 -23.78
CA TRP A 135 -11.28 -0.08 -24.11
C TRP A 135 -10.48 -0.73 -22.98
N ALA A 136 -10.90 -0.59 -21.71
CA ALA A 136 -10.26 -1.27 -20.59
C ALA A 136 -10.74 -2.73 -20.53
N GLU A 137 -12.05 -2.97 -20.69
CA GLU A 137 -12.64 -4.31 -20.68
C GLU A 137 -12.08 -5.23 -21.78
N TYR A 138 -11.84 -4.68 -22.98
CA TYR A 138 -11.34 -5.41 -24.14
C TYR A 138 -9.85 -5.17 -24.44
N GLY A 139 -9.17 -4.38 -23.60
CA GLY A 139 -7.87 -3.81 -23.91
C GLY A 139 -6.72 -4.81 -23.85
N THR A 140 -5.99 -4.99 -24.95
CA THR A 140 -4.68 -5.67 -24.96
C THR A 140 -3.55 -4.68 -24.65
N GLY A 141 -3.68 -3.95 -23.54
CA GLY A 141 -2.70 -2.94 -23.13
C GLY A 141 -1.34 -3.52 -22.79
N THR A 142 -0.36 -2.64 -22.70
CA THR A 142 0.97 -2.98 -22.17
C THR A 142 0.92 -2.90 -20.65
N THR A 143 1.47 -3.91 -19.97
CA THR A 143 1.66 -3.86 -18.52
C THR A 143 2.74 -2.83 -18.19
N LEU A 144 2.40 -1.84 -17.36
CA LEU A 144 3.35 -0.90 -16.80
C LEU A 144 4.09 -1.52 -15.61
N ASP A 145 3.35 -2.14 -14.70
CA ASP A 145 3.88 -2.85 -13.54
C ASP A 145 2.82 -3.81 -12.98
N SER A 146 3.24 -4.75 -12.14
CA SER A 146 2.34 -5.69 -11.45
C SER A 146 2.93 -6.13 -10.12
N GLY A 147 2.09 -6.32 -9.11
CA GLY A 147 2.57 -6.77 -7.81
C GLY A 147 1.47 -6.94 -6.77
N ASN A 148 1.88 -7.47 -5.63
CA ASN A 148 1.01 -7.59 -4.47
C ASN A 148 0.88 -6.23 -3.79
N THR A 149 -0.33 -5.88 -3.38
CA THR A 149 -0.64 -4.58 -2.78
C THR A 149 -0.34 -4.52 -1.28
N SER A 150 -0.11 -5.69 -0.68
CA SER A 150 0.24 -5.85 0.73
C SER A 150 1.76 -5.88 0.92
N SER A 151 2.21 -5.29 2.03
CA SER A 151 3.57 -5.39 2.55
C SER A 151 3.63 -6.33 3.75
N LEU A 152 4.83 -6.79 4.13
CA LEU A 152 5.02 -7.55 5.38
C LEU A 152 4.45 -6.80 6.60
N ILE A 153 4.52 -5.47 6.60
CA ILE A 153 3.97 -4.63 7.67
C ILE A 153 2.44 -4.64 7.67
N SER A 154 1.79 -4.71 6.51
CA SER A 154 0.33 -4.87 6.45
C SER A 154 -0.10 -6.30 6.80
N LEU A 155 0.70 -7.33 6.48
CA LEU A 155 0.43 -8.72 6.89
C LEU A 155 0.56 -8.92 8.40
N LEU A 156 1.47 -8.19 9.06
CA LEU A 156 1.66 -8.21 10.51
C LEU A 156 0.60 -7.40 11.28
N ARG A 157 -0.31 -6.73 10.56
CA ARG A 157 -1.56 -6.15 11.08
C ARG A 157 -2.74 -6.84 10.41
N PRO A 158 -2.99 -8.11 10.72
CA PRO A 158 -4.07 -8.78 10.03
C PRO A 158 -5.43 -8.17 10.43
N TRP A 159 -5.57 -7.51 11.58
CA TRP A 159 -6.82 -6.87 12.04
C TRP A 159 -6.51 -5.87 13.15
#